data_AF-A0A7C4UA54-F1
#
_entry.id   AF-A0A7C4UA54-F1
#
_cell.length_a   1.000
_cell.length_b   1.000
_cell.length_c   1.000
_cell.angle_alpha   90.00
_cell.angle_beta   90.00
_cell.angle_gamma   90.00
#
_symmetry.space_group_name_H-M   'P 1'
#
loop_
_entity.id
_entity.type
_entity.pdbx_description
1 polymer ?
#
loop_
_entity_poly.entity_id
_entity_poly.type
_entity_poly.pdbx_seq_one_letter_code
_entity_poly.pdbx_strand_id
1 'polypeptide(L)'
;MFRIRVVSVLVLSVLLAQPAFADEGFTPLFNGKNLDGWKTKKGEALDGKTEAYNGRFKVQDEMIVIDPKVKGDVIIETARSFKDVHVKFQFLPGAGCNNDLFLRGAKFDLKKGVKNMKENEWNDFEIVAKGGAIEFKCNGQLVQTIKAKADSSPLGIRAEYGSMHVRSLQFKE
;
A
#
# COMPACT_ATOMS: atom_id res chain seq x y z
N MET A 1 -7.13 64.95 -8.36
CA MET A 1 -7.32 63.74 -9.18
C MET A 1 -6.05 62.89 -9.11
N PHE A 2 -6.06 61.79 -8.36
CA PHE A 2 -4.96 60.81 -8.38
C PHE A 2 -5.56 59.42 -8.61
N ARG A 3 -5.23 58.82 -9.76
CA ARG A 3 -5.68 57.49 -10.19
C ARG A 3 -4.66 56.46 -9.71
N ILE A 4 -5.04 55.63 -8.74
CA ILE A 4 -4.25 54.46 -8.33
C ILE A 4 -4.53 53.34 -9.34
N ARG A 5 -3.50 52.87 -10.04
CA ARG A 5 -3.55 51.68 -10.88
C ARG A 5 -3.35 50.45 -9.99
N VAL A 6 -4.35 49.58 -9.90
CA VAL A 6 -4.23 48.27 -9.26
C VAL A 6 -3.49 47.36 -10.24
N VAL A 7 -2.31 46.87 -9.84
CA VAL A 7 -1.61 45.79 -10.54
C VAL A 7 -2.05 44.49 -9.88
N SER A 8 -2.89 43.73 -10.58
CA SER A 8 -3.24 42.36 -10.18
C SER A 8 -2.06 41.44 -10.44
N VAL A 9 -1.38 41.02 -9.39
CA VAL A 9 -0.38 39.95 -9.44
C VAL A 9 -1.12 38.61 -9.46
N LEU A 10 -1.10 37.94 -10.62
CA LEU A 10 -1.50 36.54 -10.73
C LEU A 10 -0.40 35.69 -10.06
N VAL A 11 -0.68 35.17 -8.87
CA VAL A 11 0.18 34.17 -8.22
C VAL A 11 -0.10 32.82 -8.89
N LEU A 12 0.80 32.42 -9.79
CA LEU A 12 0.79 31.10 -10.40
C LEU A 12 1.34 30.10 -9.38
N SER A 13 0.46 29.40 -8.66
CA SER A 13 0.82 28.33 -7.74
C SER A 13 1.38 27.15 -8.53
N VAL A 14 2.71 27.05 -8.63
CA VAL A 14 3.38 25.86 -9.10
C VAL A 14 3.18 24.78 -8.04
N LEU A 15 2.32 23.79 -8.31
CA LEU A 15 2.29 22.54 -7.53
C LEU A 15 3.60 21.81 -7.80
N LEU A 16 4.60 22.03 -6.95
CA LEU A 16 5.75 21.14 -6.86
C LEU A 16 5.22 19.81 -6.34
N ALA A 17 5.19 18.78 -7.20
CA ALA A 17 4.96 17.41 -6.78
C ALA A 17 5.99 17.08 -5.70
N GLN A 18 5.53 16.96 -4.45
CA GLN A 18 6.39 16.55 -3.37
C GLN A 18 6.88 15.12 -3.68
N PRO A 19 8.18 14.83 -3.49
CA PRO A 19 8.63 13.45 -3.36
C PRO A 19 7.69 12.72 -2.40
N ALA A 20 7.43 11.44 -2.65
CA ALA A 20 6.71 10.56 -1.72
C ALA A 20 7.49 10.45 -0.40
N PHE A 21 7.46 11.52 0.40
CA PHE A 21 8.06 11.58 1.71
C PHE A 21 7.16 10.79 2.63
N ALA A 22 7.78 9.85 3.34
CA ALA A 22 7.12 9.14 4.40
C ALA A 22 6.60 10.13 5.45
N ASP A 23 5.51 9.77 6.11
CA ASP A 23 4.99 10.51 7.25
C ASP A 23 6.07 10.60 8.34
N GLU A 24 5.95 11.56 9.26
CA GLU A 24 6.98 11.78 10.28
C GLU A 24 7.31 10.49 11.07
N GLY A 25 8.58 10.06 10.97
CA GLY A 25 9.07 8.84 11.62
C GLY A 25 8.75 7.53 10.90
N PHE A 26 8.19 7.57 9.70
CA PHE A 26 8.02 6.41 8.82
C PHE A 26 9.17 6.30 7.80
N THR A 27 9.39 5.08 7.32
CA THR A 27 10.32 4.76 6.23
C THR A 27 9.55 4.17 5.06
N PRO A 28 9.85 4.57 3.80
CA PRO A 28 9.23 3.94 2.63
C PRO A 28 9.52 2.43 2.59
N LEU A 29 8.47 1.63 2.42
CA LEU A 29 8.57 0.19 2.16
C LEU A 29 8.51 -0.12 0.66
N PHE A 30 7.90 0.77 -0.10
CA PHE A 30 7.91 0.78 -1.56
C PHE A 30 8.51 2.10 -2.04
N ASN A 31 9.40 2.04 -3.03
CA ASN A 31 10.18 3.19 -3.49
C ASN A 31 9.53 3.97 -4.65
N GLY A 32 8.36 3.53 -5.14
CA GLY A 32 7.66 4.16 -6.27
C GLY A 32 8.23 3.83 -7.65
N LYS A 33 9.32 3.05 -7.76
CA LYS A 33 10.05 2.85 -9.02
C LYS A 33 10.10 1.39 -9.46
N ASN A 34 10.34 0.48 -8.54
CA ASN A 34 10.51 -0.94 -8.81
C ASN A 34 10.19 -1.76 -7.54
N LEU A 35 10.37 -3.07 -7.61
CA LEU A 35 10.13 -4.01 -6.52
C LEU A 35 11.39 -4.30 -5.69
N ASP A 36 12.30 -3.33 -5.55
CA ASP A 36 13.45 -3.44 -4.63
C ASP A 36 12.99 -3.75 -3.20
N GLY A 37 13.63 -4.73 -2.58
CA GLY A 37 13.24 -5.21 -1.25
C GLY A 37 11.99 -6.08 -1.23
N TRP A 38 11.52 -6.57 -2.39
CA TRP A 38 10.41 -7.53 -2.50
C TRP A 38 10.87 -8.86 -3.09
N LYS A 39 10.08 -9.90 -2.85
CA LYS A 39 10.29 -11.25 -3.37
C LYS A 39 8.95 -11.91 -3.71
N THR A 40 8.99 -12.95 -4.53
CA THR A 40 7.85 -13.86 -4.69
C THR A 40 7.67 -14.71 -3.43
N LYS A 41 6.49 -15.30 -3.23
CA LYS A 41 6.27 -16.28 -2.14
C LYS A 41 7.22 -17.49 -2.18
N LYS A 42 7.76 -17.81 -3.36
CA LYS A 42 8.76 -18.90 -3.51
C LYS A 42 10.19 -18.45 -3.17
N GLY A 43 10.39 -17.17 -2.82
CA GLY A 43 11.68 -16.62 -2.42
C GLY A 43 12.50 -16.00 -3.55
N GLU A 44 11.97 -15.91 -4.76
CA GLU A 44 12.67 -15.25 -5.88
C GLU A 44 12.70 -13.74 -5.65
N ALA A 45 13.89 -13.14 -5.64
CA ALA A 45 14.08 -11.70 -5.51
C ALA A 45 13.48 -10.93 -6.69
N LEU A 46 12.90 -9.76 -6.39
CA LEU A 46 12.29 -8.86 -7.37
C LEU A 46 13.04 -7.52 -7.49
N ASP A 47 14.22 -7.40 -6.89
CA ASP A 47 15.06 -6.21 -7.00
C ASP A 47 15.34 -5.84 -8.46
N GLY A 48 15.21 -4.55 -8.76
CA GLY A 48 15.28 -3.96 -10.09
C GLY A 48 14.08 -4.22 -10.98
N LYS A 49 13.17 -5.14 -10.63
CA LYS A 49 12.04 -5.51 -11.49
C LYS A 49 10.87 -4.54 -11.30
N THR A 50 10.23 -4.18 -12.40
CA THR A 50 8.99 -3.38 -12.40
C THR A 50 7.73 -4.24 -12.50
N GLU A 51 7.87 -5.57 -12.57
CA GLU A 51 6.74 -6.49 -12.61
C GLU A 51 7.08 -7.85 -11.99
N ALA A 52 6.05 -8.58 -11.61
CA ALA A 52 6.13 -9.97 -11.17
C ALA A 52 4.94 -10.77 -11.71
N TYR A 53 5.15 -12.08 -11.88
CA TYR A 53 4.12 -13.03 -12.33
C TYR A 53 3.44 -12.59 -13.64
N ASN A 54 4.25 -12.37 -14.69
CA ASN A 54 3.78 -11.97 -16.02
C ASN A 54 2.90 -10.70 -16.00
N GLY A 55 3.27 -9.73 -15.16
CA GLY A 55 2.54 -8.48 -15.01
C GLY A 55 1.27 -8.58 -14.15
N ARG A 56 1.09 -9.65 -13.36
CA ARG A 56 0.01 -9.69 -12.35
C ARG A 56 0.22 -8.62 -11.28
N PHE A 57 1.48 -8.41 -10.89
CA PHE A 57 1.93 -7.21 -10.17
C PHE A 57 2.77 -6.36 -11.12
N LYS A 58 2.51 -5.05 -11.15
CA LYS A 58 3.27 -4.06 -11.93
C LYS A 58 3.60 -2.86 -11.06
N VAL A 59 4.68 -2.17 -11.38
CA VAL A 59 4.98 -0.83 -10.89
C VAL A 59 4.62 0.15 -11.99
N GLN A 60 3.66 1.03 -11.72
CA GLN A 60 3.20 2.05 -12.66
C GLN A 60 2.77 3.30 -11.90
N ASP A 61 3.17 4.47 -12.36
CA ASP A 61 2.76 5.77 -11.80
C ASP A 61 2.99 5.85 -10.28
N GLU A 62 4.15 5.36 -9.81
CA GLU A 62 4.52 5.28 -8.39
C GLU A 62 3.62 4.39 -7.53
N MET A 63 2.94 3.42 -8.16
CA MET A 63 2.04 2.47 -7.49
C MET A 63 2.45 1.03 -7.77
N ILE A 64 2.17 0.15 -6.81
CA ILE A 64 2.03 -1.29 -7.08
C ILE A 64 0.60 -1.52 -7.59
N VAL A 65 0.48 -2.08 -8.79
CA VAL A 65 -0.76 -2.35 -9.50
C VAL A 65 -0.99 -3.85 -9.60
N ILE A 66 -2.14 -4.32 -9.13
CA ILE A 66 -2.64 -5.67 -9.39
C ILE A 66 -3.53 -5.64 -10.63
N ASP A 67 -3.08 -6.27 -11.72
CA ASP A 67 -3.78 -6.31 -13.00
C ASP A 67 -4.70 -7.54 -13.10
N PRO A 68 -6.05 -7.41 -13.07
CA PRO A 68 -6.98 -8.53 -13.14
C PRO A 68 -7.09 -9.19 -14.52
N LYS A 69 -6.47 -8.60 -15.57
CA LYS A 69 -6.38 -9.21 -16.90
C LYS A 69 -5.40 -10.38 -16.91
N VAL A 70 -4.35 -10.31 -16.11
CA VAL A 70 -3.44 -11.43 -15.87
C VAL A 70 -4.08 -12.35 -14.82
N LYS A 71 -4.30 -13.62 -15.17
CA LYS A 71 -4.88 -14.59 -14.24
C LYS A 71 -3.80 -15.21 -13.37
N GLY A 72 -4.17 -15.57 -12.15
CA GLY A 72 -3.29 -16.24 -11.20
C GLY A 72 -3.53 -15.75 -9.78
N ASP A 73 -3.47 -16.69 -8.85
CA ASP A 73 -3.46 -16.45 -7.42
C ASP A 73 -2.02 -16.51 -6.93
N VAL A 74 -1.44 -15.33 -6.71
CA VAL A 74 -0.01 -15.17 -6.46
C VAL A 74 0.25 -14.13 -5.39
N ILE A 75 1.40 -14.22 -4.74
CA ILE A 75 1.77 -13.39 -3.60
C ILE A 75 3.18 -12.84 -3.80
N ILE A 76 3.33 -11.54 -3.61
CA ILE A 76 4.63 -10.92 -3.34
C ILE A 76 4.74 -10.62 -1.84
N GLU A 77 5.96 -10.68 -1.34
CA GLU A 77 6.30 -10.45 0.06
C GLU A 77 7.46 -9.48 0.16
N THR A 78 7.56 -8.75 1.25
CA THR A 78 8.78 -8.02 1.57
C THR A 78 9.95 -9.00 1.74
N ALA A 79 11.14 -8.63 1.33
CA ALA A 79 12.35 -9.42 1.56
C ALA A 79 12.65 -9.51 3.06
N ARG A 80 12.45 -8.39 3.78
CA ARG A 80 12.57 -8.30 5.24
C ARG A 80 11.33 -8.81 5.98
N SER A 81 11.54 -9.21 7.23
CA SER A 81 10.48 -9.57 8.17
C SER A 81 10.24 -8.47 9.21
N PHE A 82 9.05 -8.47 9.79
CA PHE A 82 8.62 -7.53 10.82
C PHE A 82 8.08 -8.24 12.06
N LYS A 83 8.42 -7.73 13.25
CA LYS A 83 7.88 -8.17 14.54
C LYS A 83 6.80 -7.19 15.03
N ASP A 84 7.21 -6.12 15.68
CA ASP A 84 6.35 -5.00 16.06
C ASP A 84 6.54 -3.93 15.00
N VAL A 85 5.46 -3.58 14.31
CA VAL A 85 5.51 -2.65 13.17
C VAL A 85 4.16 -1.97 13.00
N HIS A 86 4.21 -0.71 12.59
CA HIS A 86 3.09 0.04 12.06
C HIS A 86 3.32 0.24 10.57
N VAL A 87 2.52 -0.41 9.73
CA VAL A 87 2.52 -0.22 8.28
C VAL A 87 1.37 0.69 7.91
N LYS A 88 1.62 1.68 7.05
CA LYS A 88 0.59 2.57 6.47
C LYS A 88 0.70 2.56 4.96
N PHE A 89 -0.44 2.62 4.28
CA PHE A 89 -0.49 2.82 2.84
C PHE A 89 -1.85 3.34 2.38
N GLN A 90 -1.89 3.82 1.15
CA GLN A 90 -3.14 4.08 0.45
C GLN A 90 -3.40 2.99 -0.56
N PHE A 91 -4.66 2.57 -0.66
CA PHE A 91 -5.07 1.64 -1.70
C PHE A 91 -6.38 2.04 -2.38
N LEU A 92 -6.49 1.69 -3.66
CA LEU A 92 -7.69 1.85 -4.47
C LEU A 92 -8.15 0.46 -4.91
N PRO A 93 -9.14 -0.14 -4.23
CA PRO A 93 -9.72 -1.41 -4.63
C PRO A 93 -10.69 -1.19 -5.79
N GLY A 94 -10.51 -1.91 -6.90
CA GLY A 94 -11.45 -1.88 -8.01
C GLY A 94 -12.72 -2.69 -7.73
N ALA A 95 -13.67 -2.63 -8.67
CA ALA A 95 -14.90 -3.40 -8.62
C ALA A 95 -14.64 -4.90 -8.37
N GLY A 96 -15.26 -5.43 -7.32
CA GLY A 96 -15.16 -6.84 -6.95
C GLY A 96 -13.79 -7.25 -6.38
N CYS A 97 -12.94 -6.31 -5.96
CA CYS A 97 -11.68 -6.62 -5.28
C CYS A 97 -11.89 -7.68 -4.18
N ASN A 98 -11.04 -8.70 -4.21
CA ASN A 98 -10.88 -9.71 -3.17
C ASN A 98 -9.42 -10.16 -3.20
N ASN A 99 -8.59 -9.38 -2.53
CA ASN A 99 -7.15 -9.59 -2.37
C ASN A 99 -6.85 -9.73 -0.88
N ASP A 100 -5.67 -10.21 -0.51
CA ASP A 100 -5.35 -10.44 0.91
C ASP A 100 -4.04 -9.76 1.32
N LEU A 101 -3.97 -9.40 2.60
CA LEU A 101 -2.75 -8.99 3.29
C LEU A 101 -2.33 -10.09 4.27
N PHE A 102 -1.02 -10.33 4.39
CA PHE A 102 -0.45 -11.28 5.33
C PHE A 102 0.58 -10.62 6.22
N LEU A 103 0.48 -10.87 7.53
CA LEU A 103 1.51 -10.48 8.49
C LEU A 103 1.44 -11.37 9.73
N ARG A 104 2.58 -11.90 10.18
CA ARG A 104 2.76 -12.72 11.38
C ARG A 104 1.74 -13.87 11.51
N GLY A 105 1.46 -14.53 10.38
CA GLY A 105 0.51 -15.64 10.28
C GLY A 105 -0.98 -15.23 10.33
N ALA A 106 -1.28 -13.93 10.39
CA ALA A 106 -2.61 -13.40 10.13
C ALA A 106 -2.82 -13.19 8.63
N LYS A 107 -4.08 -13.36 8.22
CA LYS A 107 -4.59 -13.02 6.88
C LYS A 107 -5.73 -12.03 7.06
N PHE A 108 -5.73 -10.95 6.29
CA PHE A 108 -6.83 -9.99 6.23
C PHE A 108 -7.33 -9.88 4.79
N ASP A 109 -8.64 -10.07 4.61
CA ASP A 109 -9.28 -10.02 3.29
C ASP A 109 -9.65 -8.58 2.93
N LEU A 110 -8.98 -8.01 1.92
CA LEU A 110 -9.36 -6.76 1.27
C LEU A 110 -10.45 -7.04 0.22
N LYS A 111 -11.68 -7.21 0.71
CA LYS A 111 -12.85 -7.51 -0.12
C LYS A 111 -14.03 -6.59 0.10
N LYS A 112 -14.99 -6.58 -0.84
CA LYS A 112 -16.26 -5.86 -0.70
C LYS A 112 -16.92 -6.15 0.66
N GLY A 113 -17.36 -5.10 1.35
CA GLY A 113 -18.01 -5.19 2.66
C GLY A 113 -17.07 -5.00 3.85
N VAL A 114 -15.76 -4.81 3.63
CA VAL A 114 -14.85 -4.31 4.68
C VAL A 114 -15.37 -2.97 5.19
N LYS A 115 -15.51 -2.87 6.51
CA LYS A 115 -16.06 -1.68 7.19
C LYS A 115 -15.25 -0.43 6.79
N ASN A 116 -15.96 0.62 6.37
CA ASN A 116 -15.43 1.91 5.91
C ASN A 116 -14.53 1.88 4.67
N MET A 117 -14.38 0.74 4.00
CA MET A 117 -13.68 0.68 2.73
C MET A 117 -14.60 1.19 1.60
N LYS A 118 -14.06 2.07 0.76
CA LYS A 118 -14.74 2.66 -0.39
C LYS A 118 -14.22 2.02 -1.66
N GLU A 119 -15.10 1.35 -2.42
CA GLU A 119 -14.76 0.73 -3.70
C GLU A 119 -14.56 1.81 -4.78
N ASN A 120 -13.57 1.61 -5.66
CA ASN A 120 -13.16 2.55 -6.71
C ASN A 120 -12.70 3.94 -6.22
N GLU A 121 -12.38 4.06 -4.94
CA GLU A 121 -11.84 5.28 -4.33
C GLU A 121 -10.55 4.97 -3.57
N TRP A 122 -9.75 6.01 -3.31
CA TRP A 122 -8.62 5.89 -2.41
C TRP A 122 -9.08 5.73 -0.96
N ASN A 123 -8.43 4.80 -0.26
CA ASN A 123 -8.60 4.51 1.14
C ASN A 123 -7.24 4.54 1.83
N ASP A 124 -7.19 5.05 3.05
CA ASP A 124 -6.05 4.90 3.94
C ASP A 124 -6.18 3.57 4.69
N PHE A 125 -5.09 2.82 4.77
CA PHE A 125 -5.06 1.54 5.48
C PHE A 125 -3.85 1.44 6.38
N GLU A 126 -4.04 0.83 7.54
CA GLU A 126 -3.00 0.67 8.55
C GLU A 126 -3.01 -0.74 9.11
N ILE A 127 -1.82 -1.30 9.29
CA ILE A 127 -1.60 -2.55 10.02
C ILE A 127 -0.72 -2.21 11.22
N VAL A 128 -1.22 -2.41 12.43
CA VAL A 128 -0.45 -2.22 13.66
C VAL A 128 -0.26 -3.58 14.32
N ALA A 129 0.92 -4.18 14.10
CA ALA A 129 1.33 -5.39 14.80
C ALA A 129 2.15 -4.99 16.02
N LYS A 130 1.69 -5.36 17.22
CA LYS A 130 2.40 -5.06 18.46
C LYS A 130 2.16 -6.15 19.49
N GLY A 131 3.23 -6.70 20.06
CA GLY A 131 3.14 -7.84 20.98
C GLY A 131 2.45 -9.02 20.30
N GLY A 132 1.34 -9.50 20.87
CA GLY A 132 0.59 -10.67 20.36
C GLY A 132 -0.61 -10.34 19.45
N ALA A 133 -0.81 -9.07 19.08
CA ALA A 133 -2.00 -8.63 18.34
C ALA A 133 -1.63 -7.85 17.08
N ILE A 134 -2.53 -7.92 16.10
CA ILE A 134 -2.45 -7.20 14.83
C ILE A 134 -3.78 -6.50 14.60
N GLU A 135 -3.78 -5.17 14.60
CA GLU A 135 -4.93 -4.34 14.27
C GLU A 135 -4.91 -3.95 12.80
N PHE A 136 -6.06 -4.05 12.15
CA PHE A 136 -6.29 -3.59 10.78
C PHE A 136 -7.25 -2.42 10.83
N LYS A 137 -6.83 -1.26 10.29
CA LYS A 137 -7.63 -0.04 10.27
C LYS A 137 -7.83 0.40 8.82
N CYS A 138 -9.04 0.86 8.51
CA CYS A 138 -9.40 1.42 7.21
C CYS A 138 -10.03 2.78 7.45
N ASN A 139 -9.49 3.81 6.78
CA ASN A 139 -9.92 5.21 6.89
C ASN A 139 -10.00 5.67 8.37
N GLY A 140 -8.94 5.41 9.14
CA GLY A 140 -8.79 5.80 10.54
C GLY A 140 -9.62 4.99 11.54
N GLN A 141 -10.45 4.04 11.10
CA GLN A 141 -11.29 3.23 11.99
C GLN A 141 -10.80 1.79 12.07
N LEU A 142 -10.79 1.24 13.29
CA LEU A 142 -10.52 -0.18 13.52
C LEU A 142 -11.58 -1.04 12.81
N VAL A 143 -11.10 -1.95 11.96
CA VAL A 143 -11.92 -2.94 11.25
C VAL A 143 -11.86 -4.28 11.98
N GLN A 144 -10.66 -4.74 12.31
CA GLN A 144 -10.45 -6.06 12.89
C GLN A 144 -9.17 -6.11 13.72
N THR A 145 -9.18 -6.92 14.78
CA THR A 145 -7.97 -7.32 15.51
C THR A 145 -7.80 -8.83 15.39
N ILE A 146 -6.59 -9.29 15.05
CA ILE A 146 -6.25 -10.71 14.91
C ILE A 146 -5.07 -11.02 15.84
N LYS A 147 -5.09 -12.18 16.51
CA LYS A 147 -3.95 -12.67 17.29
C LYS A 147 -2.81 -13.08 16.34
N ALA A 148 -1.61 -12.58 16.60
CA ALA A 148 -0.41 -12.99 15.88
C ALA A 148 -0.13 -14.48 16.14
N LYS A 149 0.23 -15.21 15.08
CA LYS A 149 0.56 -16.65 15.12
C LYS A 149 2.06 -16.93 14.95
N ALA A 150 2.82 -15.90 14.60
CA ALA A 150 4.27 -15.94 14.49
C ALA A 150 4.89 -14.69 15.15
N ASP A 151 6.13 -14.82 15.60
CA ASP A 151 6.89 -13.72 16.20
C ASP A 151 7.22 -12.64 15.17
N SER A 152 7.60 -13.04 13.96
CA SER A 152 7.83 -12.13 12.84
C SER A 152 7.47 -12.80 11.51
N SER A 153 7.20 -12.00 10.49
CA SER A 153 7.13 -12.46 9.09
C SER A 153 7.33 -11.30 8.12
N PRO A 154 7.57 -11.58 6.83
CA PRO A 154 7.33 -10.61 5.78
C PRO A 154 5.90 -10.06 5.80
N LEU A 155 5.72 -8.85 5.27
CA LEU A 155 4.41 -8.37 4.83
C LEU A 155 4.13 -8.98 3.45
N GLY A 156 3.00 -9.66 3.30
CA GLY A 156 2.56 -10.26 2.03
C GLY A 156 1.35 -9.55 1.43
N ILE A 157 1.32 -9.43 0.11
CA ILE A 157 0.17 -8.96 -0.66
C ILE A 157 -0.20 -10.06 -1.66
N ARG A 158 -1.43 -10.56 -1.58
CA ARG A 158 -1.97 -11.55 -2.53
C ARG A 158 -2.83 -10.88 -3.58
N ALA A 159 -2.57 -11.25 -4.82
CA ALA A 159 -3.41 -10.94 -5.96
C ALA A 159 -4.35 -12.13 -6.24
N GLU A 160 -5.46 -12.24 -5.51
CA GLU A 160 -6.46 -13.30 -5.72
C GLU A 160 -7.47 -12.87 -6.80
N TYR A 161 -8.18 -11.75 -6.60
CA TYR A 161 -9.21 -11.31 -7.54
C TYR A 161 -9.45 -9.79 -7.52
N GLY A 162 -9.83 -9.25 -8.68
CA GLY A 162 -10.05 -7.82 -8.89
C GLY A 162 -8.76 -7.00 -9.00
N SER A 163 -8.90 -5.73 -9.41
CA SER A 163 -7.78 -4.78 -9.43
C SER A 163 -7.57 -4.15 -8.07
N MET A 164 -6.33 -3.76 -7.80
CA MET A 164 -5.97 -2.96 -6.64
C MET A 164 -4.74 -2.13 -7.00
N HIS A 165 -4.75 -0.85 -6.65
CA HIS A 165 -3.54 -0.01 -6.67
C HIS A 165 -3.11 0.28 -5.25
N VAL A 166 -1.80 0.27 -4.98
CA VAL A 166 -1.22 0.56 -3.67
C VAL A 166 -0.13 1.63 -3.85
N ARG A 167 -0.15 2.66 -3.00
CA ARG A 167 0.85 3.73 -2.98
C ARG A 167 1.16 4.19 -1.57
N SER A 168 2.20 5.00 -1.43
CA SER A 168 2.63 5.56 -0.14
C SER A 168 2.79 4.49 0.94
N LEU A 169 3.28 3.30 0.53
CA LEU A 169 3.44 2.15 1.41
C LEU A 169 4.72 2.31 2.21
N GLN A 170 4.54 2.45 3.52
CA GLN A 170 5.56 2.87 4.47
C GLN A 170 5.39 2.14 5.80
N PHE A 171 6.44 2.11 6.62
CA PHE A 171 6.43 1.43 7.90
C PHE A 171 7.22 2.17 8.98
N LYS A 172 6.94 1.84 10.24
CA LYS A 172 7.67 2.29 11.44
C LYS A 172 7.75 1.13 12.45
N GLU A 173 8.91 0.94 13.05
CA GLU A 173 9.15 -0.06 14.12
C GLU A 173 9.31 0.62 15.48
#